data_AF-A0A1S6H0L6-F1
#
_entry.id   AF-A0A1S6H0L6-F1
#
_cell.length_a   1.000
_cell.length_b   1.000
_cell.length_c   1.000
_cell.angle_alpha   90.00
_cell.angle_beta   90.00
_cell.angle_gamma   90.00
#
_symmetry.space_group_name_H-M   'P 1'
#
loop_
_entity.id
_entity.type
_entity.pdbx_description
1 polymer ?
#
loop_
_entity_poly.entity_id
_entity_poly.type
_entity_poly.pdbx_seq_one_letter_code
_entity_poly.pdbx_strand_id
1 'polypeptide(L)'
;MVSIKNIVFGIAIFILTISVGVYGISTFLDKSPQYDKVCPPRQILNEEQCVIENGTWTNYSYIPESKPILANERGYCDTYTICQPKFDELNRIHSRKIFFFALPLGIVIIIIGALLFGLESVGSGLMAGGVGIILYGIGSVWPYADDLIKFILSLIGLIIVIGVSYYANNKWKIFKKRK
;
A
#
# COMPACT_ATOMS: atom_id res chain seq x y z
N MET A 1 -25.32 28.21 1.06
CA MET A 1 -24.52 28.65 -0.09
C MET A 1 -23.06 28.41 0.27
N VAL A 2 -22.40 27.44 -0.36
CA VAL A 2 -21.03 27.05 0.03
C VAL A 2 -20.07 28.15 -0.42
N SER A 3 -19.32 28.72 0.52
CA SER A 3 -18.31 29.75 0.21
C SER A 3 -17.10 29.10 -0.47
N ILE A 4 -16.55 29.73 -1.51
CA ILE A 4 -15.32 29.25 -2.18
C ILE A 4 -14.20 29.02 -1.18
N LYS A 5 -14.06 29.88 -0.16
CA LYS A 5 -13.06 29.73 0.90
C LYS A 5 -13.20 28.40 1.63
N ASN A 6 -14.45 28.00 1.91
CA ASN A 6 -14.78 26.75 2.59
C ASN A 6 -14.38 25.53 1.75
N ILE A 7 -14.52 25.60 0.42
CA ILE A 7 -14.09 24.52 -0.48
C ILE A 7 -12.57 24.40 -0.46
N VAL A 8 -11.85 25.52 -0.60
CA VAL A 8 -10.38 25.54 -0.61
C VAL A 8 -9.81 24.96 0.69
N PHE A 9 -10.32 25.37 1.84
CA PHE A 9 -9.87 24.81 3.12
C PHE A 9 -10.20 23.32 3.26
N GLY A 10 -11.38 22.87 2.80
CA GLY A 10 -11.74 21.46 2.81
C GLY A 10 -10.78 20.59 2.00
N ILE A 11 -10.42 21.03 0.79
CA ILE A 11 -9.45 20.34 -0.07
C ILE A 11 -8.05 20.33 0.57
N ALA A 12 -7.60 21.46 1.12
CA ALA A 12 -6.30 21.54 1.79
C ALA A 12 -6.24 20.55 2.98
N ILE A 13 -7.29 20.51 3.79
CA ILE A 13 -7.38 19.58 4.93
C ILE A 13 -7.41 18.13 4.46
N PHE A 14 -8.15 17.83 3.39
CA PHE A 14 -8.17 16.50 2.78
C PHE A 14 -6.76 16.03 2.39
N ILE A 15 -6.02 16.83 1.63
CA ILE A 15 -4.66 16.51 1.18
C ILE A 15 -3.70 16.35 2.35
N LEU A 16 -3.76 17.28 3.32
CA LEU A 16 -2.89 17.25 4.49
C LEU A 16 -3.19 16.04 5.39
N THR A 17 -4.46 15.68 5.54
CA THR A 17 -4.88 14.51 6.33
C THR A 17 -4.33 13.23 5.71
N ILE A 18 -4.43 13.06 4.39
CA ILE A 18 -3.83 11.92 3.70
C ILE A 18 -2.32 11.92 3.89
N SER A 19 -1.67 13.06 3.66
CA SER A 19 -0.20 13.17 3.74
C SER A 19 0.30 12.80 5.13
N VAL A 20 -0.30 13.36 6.19
CA VAL A 20 0.06 13.06 7.59
C VAL A 20 -0.23 11.60 7.92
N GLY A 21 -1.37 11.05 7.48
CA GLY A 21 -1.69 9.65 7.70
C GLY A 21 -0.70 8.70 7.04
N VAL A 22 -0.43 8.89 5.75
CA VAL A 22 0.49 8.05 4.97
C VAL A 22 1.92 8.14 5.51
N TYR A 23 2.47 9.35 5.61
CA TYR A 23 3.84 9.52 6.11
C TYR A 23 3.97 9.16 7.59
N GLY A 24 2.92 9.37 8.39
CA GLY A 24 2.87 8.91 9.77
C GLY A 24 2.99 7.39 9.86
N ILE A 25 2.16 6.67 9.11
CA ILE A 25 2.23 5.20 8.99
C ILE A 25 3.64 4.77 8.56
N SER A 26 4.20 5.35 7.49
CA SER A 26 5.55 5.01 7.02
C SER A 26 6.68 5.34 7.99
N THR A 27 6.47 6.26 8.93
CA THR A 27 7.47 6.64 9.94
C THR A 27 7.45 5.70 11.13
N PHE A 28 6.26 5.26 11.56
CA PHE A 28 6.11 4.36 12.71
C PHE A 28 6.22 2.88 12.34
N LEU A 29 5.96 2.52 11.09
CA LEU A 29 6.22 1.18 10.56
C LEU A 29 7.66 1.08 10.05
N ASP A 30 8.26 -0.10 10.22
CA ASP A 30 9.58 -0.42 9.66
C ASP A 30 9.65 -0.01 8.18
N LYS A 31 10.81 0.49 7.74
CA LYS A 31 11.01 0.85 6.33
C LYS A 31 10.66 -0.34 5.42
N SER A 32 10.07 -0.04 4.26
CA SER A 32 9.79 -1.05 3.23
C SER A 32 11.04 -1.89 2.94
N PRO A 33 10.90 -3.21 2.73
CA PRO A 33 12.03 -4.06 2.42
C PRO A 33 12.67 -3.55 1.12
N GLN A 34 13.99 -3.40 1.15
CA GLN A 34 14.77 -2.95 0.00
C GLN A 34 15.33 -4.17 -0.71
N TYR A 35 15.17 -4.24 -2.03
CA TYR A 35 15.62 -5.40 -2.80
C TYR A 35 17.10 -5.70 -2.52
N ASP A 36 17.98 -4.71 -2.62
CA ASP A 36 19.43 -4.87 -2.41
C ASP A 36 19.82 -5.35 -1.00
N LYS A 37 18.95 -5.14 0.00
CA LYS A 37 19.18 -5.63 1.38
C LYS A 37 18.75 -7.09 1.54
N VAL A 38 17.70 -7.49 0.82
CA VAL A 38 17.21 -8.87 0.82
C VAL A 38 18.03 -9.74 -0.14
N CYS A 39 18.48 -9.13 -1.22
CA CYS A 39 19.12 -9.71 -2.40
C CYS A 39 20.38 -8.88 -2.74
N PRO A 40 21.45 -8.97 -1.93
CA PRO A 40 22.67 -8.22 -2.21
C PRO A 40 23.30 -8.70 -3.53
N PRO A 41 23.82 -7.79 -4.37
CA PRO A 41 24.52 -8.17 -5.59
C PRO A 41 25.75 -9.00 -5.23
N ARG A 42 25.79 -10.26 -5.65
CA ARG A 42 26.92 -11.17 -5.45
C ARG A 42 27.65 -11.37 -6.77
N GLN A 43 28.98 -11.28 -6.73
CA GLN A 43 29.84 -11.66 -7.86
C GLN A 43 30.04 -13.18 -7.83
N ILE A 44 29.08 -13.91 -8.37
CA ILE A 44 29.18 -15.37 -8.55
C ILE A 44 29.88 -15.61 -9.88
N LEU A 45 31.13 -16.05 -9.84
CA LEU A 45 32.00 -16.17 -11.02
C LEU A 45 31.93 -17.57 -11.65
N ASN A 46 31.58 -18.59 -10.87
CA ASN A 46 31.65 -19.99 -11.29
C ASN A 46 30.35 -20.74 -10.95
N GLU A 47 30.08 -21.83 -11.70
CA GLU A 47 28.91 -22.69 -11.51
C GLU A 47 28.83 -23.32 -10.11
N GLU A 48 29.96 -23.81 -9.57
CA GLU A 48 30.01 -24.38 -8.22
C GLU A 48 29.52 -23.39 -7.15
N GLN A 49 29.92 -22.12 -7.27
CA GLN A 49 29.48 -21.07 -6.35
C GLN A 49 27.99 -20.77 -6.51
N CYS A 50 27.46 -20.86 -7.74
CA CYS A 50 26.04 -20.67 -8.00
C CYS A 50 25.20 -21.75 -7.32
N VAL A 51 25.61 -23.02 -7.44
CA VAL A 51 24.90 -24.16 -6.84
C VAL A 51 24.97 -24.13 -5.32
N ILE A 52 26.12 -23.74 -4.73
CA ILE A 52 26.26 -23.57 -3.28
C ILE A 52 25.29 -22.51 -2.73
N GLU A 53 25.05 -21.45 -3.50
CA GLU A 53 24.11 -20.37 -3.16
C GLU A 53 22.66 -20.68 -3.59
N ASN A 54 22.37 -21.94 -3.92
CA ASN A 54 21.12 -22.47 -4.47
C ASN A 54 20.69 -21.90 -5.83
N GLY A 55 21.46 -21.01 -6.44
CA GLY A 55 21.12 -20.38 -7.72
C GLY A 55 21.07 -21.38 -8.89
N THR A 56 20.44 -20.97 -9.98
CA THR A 56 20.36 -21.75 -11.22
C THR A 56 21.38 -21.23 -12.22
N TRP A 57 22.37 -22.04 -12.59
CA TRP A 57 23.35 -21.65 -13.59
C TRP A 57 22.74 -21.68 -14.99
N THR A 58 22.81 -20.57 -15.70
CA THR A 58 22.32 -20.46 -17.08
C THR A 58 23.50 -20.18 -18.01
N ASN A 59 23.76 -21.12 -18.92
CA ASN A 59 24.81 -20.96 -19.93
C ASN A 59 24.40 -19.93 -20.99
N TYR A 60 25.37 -19.18 -21.51
CA TYR A 60 25.11 -18.29 -22.64
C TYR A 60 24.83 -19.11 -23.90
N SER A 61 23.66 -18.88 -24.52
CA SER A 61 23.27 -19.57 -25.76
C SER A 61 24.12 -19.20 -26.98
N TYR A 62 24.92 -18.13 -26.89
CA TYR A 62 25.81 -17.67 -27.95
C TYR A 62 27.17 -17.27 -27.37
N ILE A 63 28.21 -17.97 -27.81
CA ILE A 63 29.62 -17.69 -27.48
C ILE A 63 30.29 -17.23 -28.77
N PRO A 64 30.66 -15.95 -28.92
CA PRO A 64 31.39 -15.50 -30.10
C PRO A 64 32.78 -16.14 -30.14
N GLU A 65 33.07 -16.90 -31.20
CA GLU A 65 34.32 -17.68 -31.39
C GLU A 65 35.60 -16.83 -31.40
N SER A 66 35.48 -15.50 -31.52
CA SER A 66 36.60 -14.58 -31.72
C SER A 66 37.31 -14.13 -30.44
N LYS A 67 36.86 -14.54 -29.25
CA LYS A 67 37.56 -14.27 -27.99
C LYS A 67 37.75 -15.57 -27.18
N PRO A 68 38.95 -15.86 -26.64
CA PRO A 68 39.10 -16.89 -25.64
C PRO A 68 38.33 -16.47 -24.39
N ILE A 69 37.15 -17.06 -24.21
CA ILE A 69 36.32 -16.85 -23.04
C ILE A 69 36.93 -17.64 -21.88
N LEU A 70 37.23 -16.98 -20.76
CA LEU A 70 37.66 -17.66 -19.53
C LEU A 70 36.57 -18.67 -19.13
N ALA A 71 36.91 -19.83 -18.58
CA ALA A 71 35.93 -20.88 -18.25
C ALA A 71 34.76 -20.39 -17.35
N ASN A 72 35.02 -19.31 -16.61
CA ASN A 72 34.18 -18.54 -15.70
C ASN A 72 33.13 -17.65 -16.41
N GLU A 73 33.24 -17.44 -17.71
CA GLU A 73 32.42 -16.50 -18.50
C GLU A 73 31.43 -17.24 -19.42
N ARG A 74 31.20 -18.55 -19.22
CA ARG A 74 30.30 -19.38 -20.06
C ARG A 74 28.83 -19.29 -19.69
N GLY A 75 28.49 -18.56 -18.63
CA GLY A 75 27.12 -18.39 -18.15
C GLY A 75 27.02 -17.37 -17.04
N TYR A 76 25.83 -17.24 -16.49
CA TYR A 76 25.55 -16.43 -15.31
C TYR A 76 24.73 -17.22 -14.30
N CYS A 77 24.83 -16.83 -13.03
CA CYS A 77 24.02 -17.41 -11.98
C CYS A 77 22.68 -16.67 -11.84
N ASP A 78 21.57 -17.33 -12.13
CA ASP A 78 20.23 -16.85 -11.83
C ASP A 78 19.91 -17.12 -10.36
N THR A 79 20.04 -16.07 -9.55
CA THR A 79 19.60 -16.05 -8.14
C THR A 79 18.21 -15.43 -7.97
N TYR A 80 17.62 -14.90 -9.04
CA TYR A 80 16.34 -14.19 -9.01
C TYR A 80 15.21 -15.13 -8.61
N THR A 81 15.21 -16.36 -9.13
CA THR A 81 14.19 -17.39 -8.84
C THR A 81 14.01 -17.68 -7.34
N ILE A 82 15.06 -17.51 -6.54
CA ILE A 82 15.03 -17.76 -5.09
C ILE A 82 14.87 -16.46 -4.32
N CYS A 83 15.46 -15.38 -4.83
CA CYS A 83 15.46 -14.13 -4.11
C CYS A 83 14.14 -13.37 -4.24
N GLN A 84 13.50 -13.45 -5.41
CA GLN A 84 12.23 -12.77 -5.67
C GLN A 84 11.10 -13.23 -4.73
N PRO A 85 10.86 -14.54 -4.52
CA PRO A 85 9.82 -14.99 -3.58
C PRO A 85 10.04 -14.50 -2.15
N LYS A 86 11.30 -14.43 -1.69
CA LYS A 86 11.65 -13.95 -0.36
C LYS A 86 11.39 -12.44 -0.21
N PHE A 87 11.73 -11.67 -1.24
CA PHE A 87 11.43 -10.24 -1.29
C PHE A 87 9.92 -9.99 -1.33
N ASP A 88 9.18 -10.75 -2.14
CA ASP A 88 7.73 -10.65 -2.26
C ASP A 88 7.02 -11.02 -0.96
N GLU A 89 7.50 -12.03 -0.24
CA GLU A 89 6.99 -12.41 1.09
C GLU A 89 7.16 -11.28 2.11
N LEU A 90 8.36 -10.67 2.17
CA LEU A 90 8.63 -9.55 3.06
C LEU A 90 7.76 -8.34 2.72
N ASN A 91 7.57 -8.04 1.43
CA ASN A 91 6.65 -6.99 1.00
C ASN A 91 5.20 -7.30 1.38
N ARG A 92 4.76 -8.55 1.21
CA ARG A 92 3.41 -8.98 1.58
C ARG A 92 3.15 -8.80 3.07
N ILE A 93 4.11 -9.16 3.92
CA ILE A 93 4.04 -8.95 5.37
C ILE A 93 3.98 -7.45 5.69
N HIS A 94 4.85 -6.65 5.07
CA HIS A 94 4.89 -5.21 5.28
C HIS A 94 3.57 -4.53 4.85
N SER A 95 3.04 -4.86 3.66
CA SER A 95 1.74 -4.38 3.17
C SER A 95 0.59 -4.73 4.09
N ARG A 96 0.56 -5.95 4.64
CA ARG A 96 -0.45 -6.32 5.65
C ARG A 96 -0.37 -5.42 6.87
N LYS A 97 0.83 -5.14 7.38
CA LYS A 97 1.00 -4.20 8.49
C LYS A 97 0.43 -2.83 8.14
N ILE A 98 0.76 -2.26 6.96
CA ILE A 98 0.20 -0.98 6.50
C ILE A 98 -1.33 -1.00 6.54
N PHE A 99 -1.97 -2.03 5.99
CA PHE A 99 -3.43 -2.17 6.02
C PHE A 99 -4.00 -2.17 7.44
N PHE A 100 -3.40 -2.94 8.36
CA PHE A 100 -3.86 -3.05 9.75
C PHE A 100 -3.73 -1.75 10.54
N PHE A 101 -2.82 -0.85 10.18
CA PHE A 101 -2.71 0.48 10.81
C PHE A 101 -3.57 1.53 10.09
N ALA A 102 -3.58 1.53 8.76
CA ALA A 102 -4.32 2.49 7.95
C ALA A 102 -5.83 2.40 8.15
N LEU A 103 -6.38 1.18 8.20
CA LEU A 103 -7.82 0.96 8.33
C LEU A 103 -8.41 1.55 9.62
N PRO A 104 -7.94 1.18 10.84
CA PRO A 104 -8.47 1.76 12.07
C PRO A 104 -8.16 3.26 12.17
N LEU A 105 -6.98 3.71 11.73
CA LEU A 105 -6.62 5.12 11.76
C LEU A 105 -7.58 5.96 10.92
N GLY A 106 -7.88 5.53 9.69
CA GLY A 106 -8.83 6.20 8.82
C GLY A 106 -10.25 6.22 9.39
N ILE A 107 -10.70 5.13 10.01
CA ILE A 107 -12.01 5.07 10.70
C ILE A 107 -12.07 6.08 11.85
N VAL A 108 -11.02 6.15 12.69
CA VAL A 108 -10.94 7.10 13.80
C VAL A 108 -10.99 8.54 13.29
N ILE A 109 -10.25 8.85 12.21
CA ILE A 109 -10.25 10.18 11.60
C ILE A 109 -11.62 10.54 11.03
N ILE A 110 -12.34 9.60 10.41
CA ILE A 110 -13.71 9.81 9.92
C ILE A 110 -14.64 10.13 11.10
N ILE A 111 -14.56 9.37 12.19
CA ILE A 111 -15.40 9.59 13.39
C ILE A 111 -15.11 10.97 14.00
N ILE A 112 -13.82 11.33 14.13
CA ILE A 112 -13.40 12.64 14.63
C ILE A 112 -13.91 13.76 13.72
N GLY A 113 -13.75 13.62 12.40
CA GLY A 113 -14.26 14.55 11.40
C GLY A 113 -15.78 14.74 11.48
N ALA A 114 -16.52 13.65 11.71
CA ALA A 114 -17.98 13.66 11.78
C ALA A 114 -18.55 14.22 13.10
N LEU A 115 -17.85 14.03 14.23
CA LEU A 115 -18.38 14.36 15.56
C LEU A 115 -17.81 15.64 16.18
N LEU A 116 -16.56 16.00 15.89
CA LEU A 116 -15.85 17.03 16.65
C LEU A 116 -15.79 18.40 15.97
N PHE A 117 -16.03 18.50 14.66
CA PHE A 117 -15.88 19.76 13.93
C PHE A 117 -17.22 20.35 13.51
N GLY A 118 -17.60 21.49 14.11
CA GLY A 118 -18.79 22.24 13.73
C GLY A 118 -18.67 23.02 12.40
N LEU A 119 -17.46 23.07 11.83
CA LEU A 119 -17.19 23.70 10.53
C LEU A 119 -17.34 22.65 9.41
N GLU A 120 -18.32 22.86 8.52
CA GLU A 120 -18.63 21.95 7.41
C GLU A 120 -17.38 21.60 6.56
N SER A 121 -16.47 22.55 6.34
CA SER A 121 -15.22 22.33 5.58
C SER A 121 -14.22 21.41 6.28
N VAL A 122 -14.07 21.56 7.59
CA VAL A 122 -13.05 20.82 8.35
C VAL A 122 -13.50 19.37 8.51
N GLY A 123 -14.77 19.18 8.87
CA GLY A 123 -15.37 17.85 8.98
C GLY A 123 -15.33 17.08 7.67
N SER A 124 -15.78 17.70 6.56
CA SER A 124 -15.76 17.05 5.24
C SER A 124 -14.35 16.74 4.74
N GLY A 125 -13.39 17.65 4.94
CA GLY A 125 -11.98 17.42 4.60
C GLY A 125 -11.36 16.26 5.38
N LEU A 126 -11.57 16.19 6.69
CA LEU A 126 -11.08 15.09 7.54
C LEU A 126 -11.74 13.76 7.19
N MET A 127 -13.06 13.74 6.98
CA MET A 127 -13.77 12.51 6.58
C MET A 127 -13.25 11.99 5.24
N ALA A 128 -13.12 12.87 4.24
CA ALA A 128 -12.54 12.50 2.95
C ALA A 128 -11.09 12.02 3.11
N GLY A 129 -10.31 12.67 3.97
CA GLY A 129 -8.91 12.31 4.23
C GLY A 129 -8.79 10.94 4.89
N GLY A 130 -9.65 10.64 5.86
CA GLY A 130 -9.74 9.32 6.49
C GLY A 130 -10.14 8.23 5.50
N VAL A 131 -11.06 8.50 4.57
CA VAL A 131 -11.34 7.58 3.45
C VAL A 131 -10.09 7.39 2.58
N GLY A 132 -9.36 8.46 2.28
CA GLY A 132 -8.10 8.37 1.53
C GLY A 132 -7.05 7.49 2.20
N ILE A 133 -6.92 7.56 3.53
CA ILE A 133 -6.02 6.69 4.31
C ILE A 133 -6.47 5.22 4.23
N ILE A 134 -7.78 4.95 4.33
CA ILE A 134 -8.31 3.58 4.16
C ILE A 134 -7.98 3.05 2.76
N LEU A 135 -8.19 3.87 1.72
CA LEU A 135 -7.88 3.49 0.34
C LEU A 135 -6.38 3.21 0.15
N TYR A 136 -5.51 4.01 0.77
CA TYR A 136 -4.07 3.73 0.80
C TYR A 136 -3.76 2.37 1.44
N GLY A 137 -4.38 2.09 2.60
CA GLY A 137 -4.26 0.79 3.27
C GLY A 137 -4.70 -0.37 2.38
N ILE A 138 -5.87 -0.27 1.74
CA ILE A 138 -6.39 -1.28 0.81
C ILE A 138 -5.45 -1.45 -0.39
N GLY A 139 -4.99 -0.34 -0.98
CA GLY A 139 -4.06 -0.33 -2.10
C GLY A 139 -2.75 -1.05 -1.81
N SER A 140 -2.26 -0.98 -0.57
CA SER A 140 -1.03 -1.67 -0.17
C SER A 140 -1.12 -3.21 -0.25
N VAL A 141 -2.29 -3.79 0.05
CA VAL A 141 -2.51 -5.24 0.03
C VAL A 141 -3.05 -5.73 -1.32
N TRP A 142 -3.64 -4.83 -2.11
CA TRP A 142 -4.24 -5.13 -3.41
C TRP A 142 -3.40 -6.01 -4.36
N PRO A 143 -2.09 -5.78 -4.58
CA PRO A 143 -1.28 -6.61 -5.48
C PRO A 143 -1.09 -8.04 -4.96
N TYR A 144 -1.24 -8.27 -3.66
CA TYR A 144 -1.04 -9.57 -3.01
C TYR A 144 -2.34 -10.33 -2.70
N ALA A 145 -3.49 -9.75 -3.07
CA ALA A 145 -4.80 -10.31 -2.83
C ALA A 145 -5.31 -11.07 -4.06
N ASP A 146 -5.94 -12.22 -3.81
CA ASP A 146 -6.68 -12.94 -4.86
C ASP A 146 -7.91 -12.15 -5.29
N ASP A 147 -8.38 -12.41 -6.51
CA ASP A 147 -9.52 -11.67 -7.08
C ASP A 147 -10.81 -11.83 -6.27
N LEU A 148 -11.01 -13.00 -5.66
CA LEU A 148 -12.10 -13.24 -4.72
C LEU A 148 -12.03 -12.31 -3.50
N ILE A 149 -10.84 -12.09 -2.94
CA ILE A 149 -10.64 -11.22 -1.78
C ILE A 149 -10.89 -9.76 -2.17
N LYS A 150 -10.39 -9.33 -3.33
CA LYS A 150 -10.63 -7.97 -3.87
C LYS A 150 -12.14 -7.71 -4.04
N PHE A 151 -12.87 -8.68 -4.58
CA PHE A 151 -14.32 -8.59 -4.75
C PHE A 151 -15.05 -8.47 -3.41
N ILE A 152 -14.76 -9.37 -2.47
CA ILE A 152 -15.40 -9.36 -1.13
C ILE A 152 -15.10 -8.04 -0.40
N LEU A 153 -13.85 -7.58 -0.42
CA LEU A 153 -13.45 -6.34 0.25
C LEU A 153 -14.17 -5.12 -0.34
N SER A 154 -14.30 -5.07 -1.68
CA SER A 154 -15.02 -4.02 -2.38
C SER A 154 -16.52 -4.05 -2.08
N LEU A 155 -17.13 -5.24 -2.05
CA LEU A 155 -18.53 -5.42 -1.72
C LEU A 155 -18.84 -4.99 -0.27
N ILE A 156 -17.99 -5.38 0.68
CA ILE A 156 -18.10 -4.96 2.09
C ILE A 156 -17.97 -3.44 2.18
N GLY A 157 -16.97 -2.84 1.54
CA GLY A 157 -16.78 -1.39 1.53
C GLY A 157 -18.01 -0.66 1.00
N LEU A 158 -18.61 -1.16 -0.09
CA LEU A 158 -19.82 -0.60 -0.67
C LEU A 158 -21.02 -0.69 0.30
N ILE A 159 -21.26 -1.87 0.89
CA ILE A 159 -22.34 -2.07 1.87
C ILE A 159 -22.18 -1.12 3.06
N ILE A 160 -20.96 -0.99 3.58
CA ILE A 160 -20.66 -0.08 4.70
C ILE A 160 -20.96 1.37 4.31
N VAL A 161 -20.49 1.84 3.15
CA VAL A 161 -20.72 3.22 2.71
C VAL A 161 -22.21 3.51 2.53
N ILE A 162 -22.96 2.60 1.90
CA ILE A 162 -24.41 2.74 1.73
C ILE A 162 -25.11 2.76 3.10
N GLY A 163 -24.78 1.81 3.99
CA GLY A 163 -25.38 1.70 5.31
C GLY A 163 -25.12 2.92 6.19
N VAL A 164 -23.87 3.38 6.24
CA VAL A 164 -23.47 4.60 6.96
C VAL A 164 -24.18 5.83 6.39
N SER A 165 -24.23 5.96 5.06
CA SER A 165 -24.91 7.09 4.40
C SER A 165 -26.40 7.12 4.71
N TYR A 166 -27.07 5.97 4.67
CA TYR A 166 -28.49 5.85 5.02
C TYR A 166 -28.75 6.18 6.49
N TYR A 167 -27.95 5.62 7.40
CA TYR A 167 -28.07 5.87 8.84
C TYR A 167 -27.84 7.35 9.18
N ALA A 168 -26.76 7.94 8.67
CA ALA A 168 -26.43 9.35 8.91
C ALA A 168 -27.54 10.27 8.40
N ASN A 169 -28.06 10.04 7.19
CA ASN A 169 -29.14 10.83 6.62
C ASN A 169 -30.47 10.67 7.38
N ASN A 170 -30.79 9.45 7.82
CA ASN A 170 -32.01 9.20 8.59
C ASN A 170 -31.94 9.85 10.00
N LYS A 171 -30.80 9.76 10.68
CA LYS A 171 -30.58 10.44 11.97
C LYS A 171 -30.70 11.95 11.84
N TRP A 172 -30.19 12.52 10.74
CA TRP A 172 -30.32 13.95 10.43
C TRP A 172 -31.78 14.37 10.22
N LYS A 173 -32.61 13.54 9.58
CA LYS A 173 -34.06 13.77 9.48
C LYS A 173 -34.76 13.80 10.84
N ILE A 174 -34.36 12.93 11.78
CA ILE A 174 -34.94 12.90 13.13
C ILE A 174 -34.53 14.16 13.93
N PHE A 175 -33.27 14.58 13.85
CA PHE A 175 -32.79 15.78 14.54
C PHE A 175 -33.42 17.07 13.99
N LYS A 176 -33.65 17.15 12.68
CA LYS A 176 -34.28 18.31 12.03
C LYS A 176 -35.79 18.41 12.30
N LYS A 177 -36.46 17.31 12.68
CA LYS A 177 -37.88 17.33 13.09
C LYS A 177 -38.10 17.81 14.53
N ARG A 178 -37.05 17.90 15.36
CA ARG A 178 -37.12 18.33 16.77
C ARG A 178 -36.76 19.81 17.00
N LYS A 179 -36.56 20.58 15.93
CA LYS A 179 -36.23 22.01 15.97
C LYS A 179 -37.19 22.75 15.05
#